data_AF-A0A1Z5H9U2-F1
#
_entry.id   AF-A0A1Z5H9U2-F1
#
_cell.length_a   1.000
_cell.length_b   1.000
_cell.length_c   1.000
_cell.angle_alpha   90.00
_cell.angle_beta   90.00
_cell.angle_gamma   90.00
#
_symmetry.space_group_name_H-M   'P 1'
#
loop_
_entity.id
_entity.type
_entity.pdbx_description
1 polymer ?
#
loop_
_entity_poly.entity_id
_entity_poly.type
_entity_poly.pdbx_seq_one_letter_code
_entity_poly.pdbx_strand_id
1 'polypeptide(L)'
;MDGLQAVLNDLASEGSANVPLDISLKVGRGASCLDNAQWWGVPDAIQAAIWVSFPANKPETIEPLLVLDKAMQTGLQQGMRLAQVVAAKIYIGLGDAERIKAIIRDNVNTRSSMPANPRFLFLDKVVTIQLQAVSDYMWTEATGKRTPIAGLGTFWDDPDTKTDTVDIIDIL
;
A
#
# COMPACT_ATOMS: atom_id res chain seq x y z
N MET A 1 -3.33 -1.21 -10.97
CA MET A 1 -4.03 -0.79 -9.72
C MET A 1 -4.13 0.73 -9.63
N ASP A 2 -4.08 1.43 -10.76
CA ASP A 2 -3.77 2.87 -10.79
C ASP A 2 -5.02 3.73 -11.00
N GLY A 3 -6.17 3.09 -11.25
CA GLY A 3 -7.48 3.77 -11.25
C GLY A 3 -7.82 4.40 -9.91
N LEU A 4 -7.51 3.75 -8.78
CA LEU A 4 -7.69 4.35 -7.45
C LEU A 4 -6.83 5.61 -7.30
N GLN A 5 -5.56 5.55 -7.71
CA GLN A 5 -4.66 6.71 -7.63
C GLN A 5 -5.15 7.84 -8.54
N ALA A 6 -5.67 7.54 -9.73
CA ALA A 6 -6.23 8.54 -10.62
C ALA A 6 -7.41 9.27 -9.97
N VAL A 7 -8.32 8.54 -9.31
CA VAL A 7 -9.45 9.10 -8.58
C VAL A 7 -8.97 9.97 -7.41
N LEU A 8 -8.03 9.48 -6.61
CA LEU A 8 -7.47 10.23 -5.48
C LEU A 8 -6.79 11.53 -5.94
N ASN A 9 -6.01 11.46 -7.03
CA ASN A 9 -5.33 12.63 -7.58
C ASN A 9 -6.30 13.65 -8.18
N ASP A 10 -7.37 13.20 -8.84
CA ASP A 10 -8.42 14.07 -9.36
C ASP A 10 -9.18 14.76 -8.22
N LEU A 11 -9.53 14.03 -7.16
CA LEU A 11 -10.12 14.60 -5.94
C LEU A 11 -9.19 15.64 -5.29
N ALA A 12 -7.90 15.33 -5.17
CA ALA A 12 -6.90 16.26 -4.64
C ALA A 12 -6.70 17.50 -5.53
N SER A 13 -7.03 17.40 -6.81
CA SER A 13 -6.95 18.50 -7.79
C SER A 13 -8.31 19.13 -8.08
N GLU A 14 -9.30 18.94 -7.20
CA GLU A 14 -10.66 19.47 -7.32
C GLU A 14 -11.36 19.13 -8.65
N GLY A 15 -11.07 17.97 -9.23
CA GLY A 15 -11.69 17.47 -10.45
C GLY A 15 -11.06 17.96 -11.76
N SER A 16 -9.87 18.58 -11.72
CA SER A 16 -9.25 19.18 -12.92
C SER A 16 -8.88 18.17 -14.02
N ALA A 17 -8.65 16.91 -13.69
CA ALA A 17 -8.38 15.85 -14.66
C ALA A 17 -9.66 15.19 -15.19
N ASN A 18 -10.82 15.56 -14.65
CA ASN A 18 -12.16 15.11 -15.05
C ASN A 18 -12.27 13.56 -15.03
N VAL A 19 -11.73 12.94 -13.99
CA VAL A 19 -11.78 11.48 -13.83
C VAL A 19 -13.20 11.07 -13.41
N PRO A 20 -13.86 10.13 -14.12
CA PRO A 20 -15.22 9.72 -13.77
C PRO A 20 -15.28 9.04 -12.38
N LEU A 21 -15.80 9.77 -11.39
CA LEU A 21 -15.91 9.30 -9.99
C LEU A 21 -16.99 8.22 -9.80
N ASP A 22 -17.97 8.15 -10.70
CA ASP A 22 -19.07 7.17 -10.65
C ASP A 22 -18.58 5.72 -10.88
N ILE A 23 -17.49 5.56 -11.61
CA ILE A 23 -16.84 4.26 -11.83
C ILE A 23 -16.34 3.70 -10.50
N SER A 24 -15.76 4.52 -9.63
CA SER A 24 -15.31 4.10 -8.29
C SER A 24 -16.47 3.54 -7.48
N LEU A 25 -17.62 4.21 -7.48
CA LEU A 25 -18.82 3.74 -6.77
C LEU A 25 -19.38 2.43 -7.37
N LYS A 26 -19.29 2.25 -8.70
CA LYS A 26 -19.65 0.98 -9.36
C LYS A 26 -18.71 -0.15 -8.94
N VAL A 27 -17.40 0.10 -8.89
CA VAL A 27 -16.40 -0.86 -8.42
C VAL A 27 -16.63 -1.23 -6.96
N GLY A 28 -16.92 -0.25 -6.10
CA GLY A 28 -17.32 -0.47 -4.71
C GLY A 28 -18.52 -1.40 -4.61
N ARG A 29 -19.64 -1.10 -5.29
CA ARG A 29 -20.81 -1.99 -5.29
C ARG A 29 -20.52 -3.39 -5.83
N GLY A 30 -19.64 -3.51 -6.82
CA GLY A 30 -19.21 -4.82 -7.34
C GLY A 30 -18.39 -5.61 -6.31
N ALA A 31 -17.47 -4.94 -5.61
CA ALA A 31 -16.63 -5.56 -4.59
C ALA A 31 -17.47 -6.11 -3.43
N SER A 32 -18.55 -5.42 -3.02
CA SER A 32 -19.44 -5.93 -1.95
C SER A 32 -20.16 -7.25 -2.30
N CYS A 33 -20.17 -7.66 -3.57
CA CYS A 33 -20.75 -8.93 -4.00
C CYS A 33 -19.76 -10.09 -3.96
N LEU A 34 -18.48 -9.84 -3.67
CA LEU A 34 -17.42 -10.85 -3.64
C LEU A 34 -17.20 -11.35 -2.21
N ASP A 35 -16.90 -12.64 -2.05
CA ASP A 35 -16.52 -13.20 -0.75
C ASP A 35 -15.15 -12.67 -0.32
N ASN A 36 -15.11 -11.96 0.79
CA ASN A 36 -13.90 -11.28 1.24
C ASN A 36 -12.77 -12.26 1.63
N ALA A 37 -13.11 -13.40 2.23
CA ALA A 37 -12.12 -14.38 2.66
C ALA A 37 -11.50 -15.11 1.46
N GLN A 38 -12.33 -15.54 0.51
CA GLN A 38 -11.93 -16.16 -0.75
C GLN A 38 -10.99 -15.26 -1.56
N TRP A 39 -11.21 -13.95 -1.50
CA TRP A 39 -10.42 -12.93 -2.20
C TRP A 39 -9.48 -12.15 -1.28
N TRP A 40 -9.03 -12.80 -0.20
CA TRP A 40 -7.86 -12.39 0.60
C TRP A 40 -7.96 -10.98 1.22
N GLY A 41 -9.16 -10.52 1.56
CA GLY A 41 -9.39 -9.19 2.11
C GLY A 41 -9.45 -8.07 1.06
N VAL A 42 -9.22 -8.35 -0.23
CA VAL A 42 -9.21 -7.33 -1.28
C VAL A 42 -10.56 -6.63 -1.45
N PRO A 43 -11.71 -7.32 -1.42
CA PRO A 43 -13.02 -6.67 -1.48
C PRO A 43 -13.24 -5.61 -0.39
N ASP A 44 -12.91 -5.94 0.86
CA ASP A 44 -13.02 -4.99 1.98
C ASP A 44 -12.02 -3.84 1.85
N ALA A 45 -10.79 -4.09 1.38
CA ALA A 45 -9.84 -3.02 1.11
C ALA A 45 -10.36 -2.03 0.04
N ILE A 46 -11.07 -2.52 -0.98
CA ILE A 46 -11.73 -1.68 -1.99
C ILE A 46 -12.86 -0.88 -1.34
N GLN A 47 -13.70 -1.47 -0.49
CA GLN A 47 -14.74 -0.73 0.23
C GLN A 47 -14.14 0.40 1.08
N ALA A 48 -13.07 0.09 1.83
CA ALA A 48 -12.37 1.09 2.63
C ALA A 48 -11.87 2.25 1.76
N ALA A 49 -11.28 1.96 0.60
CA ALA A 49 -10.85 3.00 -0.36
C ALA A 49 -12.01 3.89 -0.82
N ILE A 50 -13.18 3.30 -1.10
CA ILE A 50 -14.38 4.05 -1.49
C ILE A 50 -14.89 4.91 -0.36
N TRP A 51 -14.99 4.38 0.86
CA TRP A 51 -15.49 5.14 2.00
C TRP A 51 -14.55 6.26 2.45
N VAL A 52 -13.24 6.08 2.31
CA VAL A 52 -12.27 7.17 2.53
C VAL A 52 -12.40 8.24 1.46
N SER A 53 -12.52 7.85 0.18
CA SER A 53 -12.59 8.81 -0.93
C SER A 53 -13.95 9.51 -1.03
N PHE A 54 -15.03 8.84 -0.63
CA PHE A 54 -16.41 9.33 -0.70
C PHE A 54 -17.13 9.12 0.63
N PRO A 55 -16.84 9.94 1.66
CA PRO A 55 -17.38 9.75 3.00
C PRO A 55 -18.91 9.72 3.08
N ALA A 56 -19.61 10.40 2.16
CA ALA A 56 -21.07 10.39 2.07
C ALA A 56 -21.68 9.01 1.76
N ASN A 57 -20.89 8.06 1.23
CA ASN A 57 -21.33 6.69 0.93
C ASN A 57 -20.93 5.67 2.02
N LYS A 58 -20.31 6.14 3.11
CA LYS A 58 -19.88 5.30 4.23
C LYS A 58 -21.05 5.02 5.17
N PRO A 59 -21.30 3.78 5.57
CA PRO A 59 -22.23 3.49 6.66
C PRO A 59 -21.79 4.15 7.98
N GLU A 60 -22.74 4.66 8.77
CA GLU A 60 -22.45 5.41 9.99
C GLU A 60 -21.65 4.59 11.01
N THR A 61 -21.92 3.28 11.11
CA THR A 61 -21.32 2.36 12.09
C THR A 61 -19.95 1.80 11.68
N ILE A 62 -19.43 2.18 10.51
CA ILE A 62 -18.19 1.62 9.96
C ILE A 62 -17.05 2.63 10.02
N GLU A 63 -15.92 2.16 10.56
CA GLU A 63 -14.61 2.83 10.51
C GLU A 63 -13.77 2.25 9.35
N PRO A 64 -13.56 2.99 8.25
CA PRO A 64 -12.97 2.43 7.02
C PRO A 64 -11.55 1.93 7.20
N LEU A 65 -10.73 2.65 7.96
CA LEU A 65 -9.33 2.27 8.20
C LEU A 65 -9.22 1.02 9.09
N LEU A 66 -10.18 0.80 9.98
CA LEU A 66 -10.25 -0.45 10.75
C LEU A 66 -10.63 -1.64 9.86
N VAL A 67 -11.53 -1.43 8.88
CA VAL A 67 -11.86 -2.43 7.87
C VAL A 67 -10.63 -2.75 7.00
N LEU A 68 -9.89 -1.72 6.58
CA LEU A 68 -8.65 -1.86 5.82
C LEU A 68 -7.57 -2.64 6.58
N ASP A 69 -7.38 -2.36 7.88
CA ASP A 69 -6.42 -3.08 8.72
C ASP A 69 -6.78 -4.58 8.81
N LYS A 70 -8.06 -4.92 8.98
CA LYS A 70 -8.54 -6.32 8.98
C LYS A 70 -8.37 -6.99 7.61
N ALA A 71 -8.61 -6.26 6.53
CA ALA A 71 -8.38 -6.74 5.18
C ALA A 71 -6.90 -7.09 4.92
N MET A 72 -5.98 -6.23 5.36
CA MET A 72 -4.54 -6.52 5.29
C MET A 72 -4.17 -7.78 6.07
N GLN A 73 -4.67 -7.93 7.30
CA GLN A 73 -4.43 -9.13 8.13
C GLN A 73 -4.96 -10.40 7.46
N THR A 74 -6.18 -10.34 6.91
CA THR A 74 -6.82 -11.46 6.19
C THR A 74 -5.96 -11.90 5.01
N GLY A 75 -5.44 -10.96 4.23
CA GLY A 75 -4.54 -11.25 3.11
C GLY A 75 -3.23 -11.88 3.58
N LEU A 76 -2.56 -11.27 4.56
CA LEU A 76 -1.27 -11.73 5.07
C LEU A 76 -1.32 -13.17 5.58
N GLN A 77 -2.36 -13.53 6.34
CA GLN A 77 -2.58 -14.89 6.84
C GLN A 77 -2.74 -15.92 5.71
N GLN A 78 -3.16 -15.49 4.52
CA GLN A 78 -3.34 -16.32 3.34
C GLN A 78 -2.17 -16.24 2.34
N GLY A 79 -1.08 -15.56 2.71
CA GLY A 79 0.10 -15.36 1.87
C GLY A 79 -0.12 -14.37 0.72
N MET A 80 -1.09 -13.46 0.85
CA MET A 80 -1.53 -12.52 -0.19
C MET A 80 -1.41 -11.07 0.30
N ARG A 81 -0.74 -10.20 -0.46
CA ARG A 81 -0.37 -8.84 0.00
C ARG A 81 -1.01 -7.70 -0.78
N LEU A 82 -2.02 -7.99 -1.60
CA LEU A 82 -2.68 -6.98 -2.44
C LEU A 82 -3.33 -5.86 -1.62
N ALA A 83 -3.94 -6.20 -0.48
CA ALA A 83 -4.56 -5.22 0.42
C ALA A 83 -3.56 -4.18 0.96
N GLN A 84 -2.27 -4.53 1.12
CA GLN A 84 -1.23 -3.59 1.53
C GLN A 84 -0.98 -2.52 0.45
N VAL A 85 -1.10 -2.85 -0.84
CA VAL A 85 -0.97 -1.86 -1.93
C VAL A 85 -2.15 -0.90 -1.91
N VAL A 86 -3.37 -1.41 -1.70
CA VAL A 86 -4.56 -0.56 -1.57
C VAL A 86 -4.40 0.37 -0.37
N ALA A 87 -3.93 -0.15 0.76
CA ALA A 87 -3.67 0.64 1.95
C ALA A 87 -2.62 1.74 1.71
N ALA A 88 -1.49 1.40 1.08
CA ALA A 88 -0.47 2.40 0.74
C ALA A 88 -1.04 3.54 -0.10
N LYS A 89 -1.88 3.24 -1.10
CA LYS A 89 -2.54 4.27 -1.94
C LYS A 89 -3.54 5.11 -1.18
N ILE A 90 -4.31 4.52 -0.28
CA ILE A 90 -5.21 5.28 0.62
C ILE A 90 -4.39 6.27 1.45
N TYR A 91 -3.29 5.82 2.08
CA TYR A 91 -2.47 6.69 2.92
C TYR A 91 -1.67 7.74 2.14
N ILE A 92 -1.33 7.49 0.86
CA ILE A 92 -0.86 8.53 -0.07
C ILE A 92 -1.92 9.63 -0.19
N GLY A 93 -3.18 9.26 -0.44
CA GLY A 93 -4.28 10.22 -0.54
C GLY A 93 -4.55 10.99 0.77
N LEU A 94 -4.24 10.39 1.92
CA LEU A 94 -4.37 11.02 3.24
C LEU A 94 -3.14 11.84 3.67
N GLY A 95 -2.04 11.79 2.91
CA GLY A 95 -0.78 12.47 3.27
C GLY A 95 -0.06 11.87 4.48
N ASP A 96 -0.33 10.61 4.84
CA ASP A 96 0.26 9.95 6.02
C ASP A 96 1.52 9.15 5.63
N ALA A 97 2.64 9.87 5.51
CA ALA A 97 3.92 9.28 5.11
C ALA A 97 4.39 8.17 6.06
N GLU A 98 4.20 8.32 7.37
CA GLU A 98 4.66 7.34 8.35
C GLU A 98 3.92 6.02 8.23
N ARG A 99 2.61 6.06 7.96
CA ARG A 99 1.83 4.85 7.74
C ARG A 99 2.21 4.16 6.43
N ILE A 100 2.56 4.90 5.38
CA ILE A 100 3.10 4.33 4.14
C ILE A 100 4.43 3.61 4.42
N LYS A 101 5.37 4.25 5.13
CA LYS A 101 6.64 3.62 5.53
C LYS A 101 6.40 2.33 6.32
N ALA A 102 5.48 2.36 7.27
CA ALA A 102 5.11 1.21 8.09
C ALA A 102 4.59 0.04 7.25
N ILE A 103 3.72 0.29 6.26
CA ILE A 103 3.20 -0.73 5.34
C ILE A 103 4.33 -1.37 4.52
N ILE A 104 5.26 -0.56 4.00
CA ILE A 104 6.39 -1.06 3.20
C ILE A 104 7.34 -1.88 4.07
N ARG A 105 7.68 -1.41 5.28
CA ARG A 105 8.47 -2.15 6.26
C ARG A 105 7.84 -3.49 6.61
N ASP A 106 6.54 -3.49 6.93
CA ASP A 106 5.80 -4.71 7.26
C ASP A 106 5.76 -5.71 6.10
N ASN A 107 5.56 -5.22 4.86
CA ASN A 107 5.61 -6.07 3.66
C ASN A 107 6.94 -6.82 3.53
N VAL A 108 8.06 -6.16 3.83
CA VAL A 108 9.40 -6.75 3.72
C VAL A 108 9.66 -7.69 4.90
N ASN A 109 9.40 -7.24 6.12
CA ASN A 109 9.73 -7.97 7.35
C ASN A 109 8.91 -9.26 7.53
N THR A 110 7.67 -9.31 7.05
CA THR A 110 6.81 -10.48 7.20
C THR A 110 7.08 -11.59 6.18
N ARG A 111 7.90 -11.36 5.14
CA ARG A 111 8.08 -12.33 4.05
C ARG A 111 8.76 -13.63 4.47
N SER A 112 9.60 -13.60 5.51
CA SER A 112 10.27 -14.79 6.04
C SER A 112 9.34 -15.66 6.89
N SER A 113 8.48 -15.06 7.71
CA SER A 113 7.56 -15.76 8.61
C SER A 113 6.21 -16.09 7.98
N MET A 114 5.77 -15.31 7.00
CA MET A 114 4.52 -15.47 6.25
C MET A 114 4.83 -15.53 4.75
N PRO A 115 5.28 -16.68 4.20
CA PRO A 115 5.65 -16.76 2.80
C PRO A 115 4.48 -16.45 1.86
N ALA A 116 4.78 -15.95 0.67
CA ALA A 116 3.77 -15.71 -0.36
C ALA A 116 3.09 -17.03 -0.79
N ASN A 117 1.81 -16.94 -1.14
CA ASN A 117 1.08 -18.10 -1.63
C ASN A 117 1.71 -18.63 -2.93
N PRO A 118 2.16 -19.90 -2.99
CA PRO A 118 2.91 -20.43 -4.14
C PRO A 118 2.09 -20.46 -5.43
N ARG A 119 0.75 -20.47 -5.34
CA ARG A 119 -0.14 -20.43 -6.51
C ARG A 119 -0.23 -19.03 -7.13
N PHE A 120 0.11 -17.98 -6.39
CA PHE A 120 -0.14 -16.59 -6.77
C PHE A 120 1.12 -15.71 -6.68
N LEU A 121 2.31 -16.28 -6.87
CA LEU A 121 3.59 -15.56 -6.81
C LEU A 121 3.65 -14.34 -7.74
N PHE A 122 2.97 -14.39 -8.90
CA PHE A 122 2.86 -13.24 -9.78
C PHE A 122 2.20 -12.03 -9.09
N LEU A 123 1.12 -12.26 -8.34
CA LEU A 123 0.43 -11.18 -7.62
C LEU A 123 1.31 -10.62 -6.50
N ASP A 124 2.08 -11.47 -5.82
CA ASP A 124 3.07 -11.01 -4.85
C ASP A 124 4.18 -10.15 -5.49
N LYS A 125 4.64 -10.52 -6.69
CA LYS A 125 5.62 -9.72 -7.43
C LYS A 125 5.05 -8.36 -7.86
N VAL A 126 3.79 -8.31 -8.27
CA VAL A 126 3.09 -7.05 -8.57
C VAL A 126 3.03 -6.15 -7.32
N VAL A 127 2.76 -6.73 -6.14
CA VAL A 127 2.79 -6.00 -4.87
C VAL A 127 4.17 -5.39 -4.63
N THR A 128 5.25 -6.17 -4.78
CA THR A 128 6.61 -5.66 -4.62
C THR A 128 6.91 -4.50 -5.57
N ILE A 129 6.52 -4.61 -6.85
CA ILE A 129 6.74 -3.54 -7.85
C ILE A 129 5.97 -2.26 -7.46
N GLN A 130 4.74 -2.40 -7.00
CA GLN A 130 3.90 -1.25 -6.63
C GLN A 130 4.43 -0.55 -5.36
N LEU A 131 4.81 -1.32 -4.33
CA LEU A 131 5.41 -0.73 -3.13
C LEU A 131 6.81 -0.17 -3.40
N GLN A 132 7.58 -0.77 -4.30
CA GLN A 132 8.84 -0.20 -4.78
C GLN A 132 8.62 1.16 -5.44
N ALA A 133 7.62 1.30 -6.31
CA ALA A 133 7.32 2.57 -6.96
C ALA A 133 6.91 3.66 -5.94
N VAL A 134 6.14 3.29 -4.90
CA VAL A 134 5.82 4.19 -3.79
C VAL A 134 7.08 4.59 -3.03
N SER A 135 7.95 3.62 -2.69
CA SER A 135 9.22 3.89 -2.01
C SER A 135 10.12 4.81 -2.85
N ASP A 136 10.22 4.57 -4.16
CA ASP A 136 11.02 5.38 -5.09
C ASP A 136 10.54 6.82 -5.11
N TYR A 137 9.22 7.05 -5.11
CA TYR A 137 8.63 8.37 -5.04
C TYR A 137 9.02 9.09 -3.74
N MET A 138 8.83 8.43 -2.60
CA MET A 138 9.17 8.98 -1.28
C MET A 138 10.66 9.34 -1.17
N TRP A 139 11.55 8.43 -1.59
CA TRP A 139 13.00 8.68 -1.60
C TRP A 139 13.37 9.83 -2.52
N THR A 140 12.72 9.92 -3.69
CA THR A 140 13.01 10.97 -4.67
C THR A 140 12.57 12.34 -4.15
N GLU A 141 11.40 12.41 -3.52
CA GLU A 141 10.88 13.63 -2.91
C GLU A 141 11.80 14.13 -1.79
N ALA A 142 12.29 13.24 -0.92
CA ALA A 142 13.11 13.63 0.21
C ALA A 142 14.59 13.86 -0.11
N THR A 143 15.16 13.13 -1.07
CA THR A 143 16.63 13.08 -1.28
C THR A 143 17.08 13.31 -2.72
N GLY A 144 16.14 13.37 -3.68
CA GLY A 144 16.44 13.46 -5.11
C GLY A 144 16.96 12.16 -5.73
N LYS A 145 16.93 11.04 -5.01
CA LYS A 145 17.35 9.71 -5.49
C LYS A 145 16.23 8.70 -5.28
N ARG A 146 16.18 7.63 -6.09
CA ARG A 146 15.26 6.51 -5.84
C ARG A 146 15.71 5.67 -4.64
N THR A 147 14.86 4.73 -4.22
CA THR A 147 15.20 3.77 -3.18
C THR A 147 16.51 3.04 -3.53
N PRO A 148 17.44 2.90 -2.58
CA PRO A 148 18.67 2.15 -2.79
C PRO A 148 18.41 0.72 -3.27
N ILE A 149 19.37 0.15 -4.01
CA ILE A 149 19.30 -1.26 -4.43
C ILE A 149 19.19 -2.13 -3.17
N ALA A 150 18.21 -3.04 -3.17
CA ALA A 150 17.86 -3.87 -2.01
C ALA A 150 17.47 -3.10 -0.73
N GLY A 151 17.15 -1.80 -0.84
CA GLY A 151 16.73 -0.93 0.26
C GLY A 151 15.21 -0.81 0.42
N LEU A 152 14.41 -1.67 -0.20
CA LEU A 152 12.96 -1.65 0.04
C LEU A 152 12.69 -1.96 1.53
N GLY A 153 11.91 -1.10 2.18
CA GLY A 153 11.66 -1.19 3.62
C GLY A 153 12.56 -0.28 4.47
N THR A 154 13.56 0.37 3.89
CA THR A 154 14.36 1.40 4.57
C THR A 154 14.07 2.79 4.01
N PHE A 155 14.34 3.82 4.83
CA PHE A 155 14.05 5.22 4.55
C PHE A 155 15.21 6.12 4.97
N TRP A 156 15.30 7.30 4.36
CA TRP A 156 16.39 8.27 4.54
C TRP A 156 16.49 8.84 5.95
N ASP A 157 15.41 8.74 6.72
CA ASP A 157 15.30 9.20 8.11
C ASP A 157 15.27 8.05 9.11
N ASP A 158 15.61 6.82 8.68
CA ASP A 158 15.86 5.74 9.62
C ASP A 158 17.01 6.12 10.56
N PRO A 159 16.89 5.84 11.87
CA PRO A 159 17.98 6.06 12.80
C PRO A 159 19.20 5.26 12.33
N ASP A 160 20.36 5.91 12.42
CA ASP A 160 21.65 5.36 12.01
C ASP A 160 21.93 4.08 12.81
N THR A 161 21.56 2.93 12.27
CA THR A 161 21.93 1.62 12.78
C THR A 161 23.31 1.30 12.21
N LYS A 162 24.31 2.11 12.60
CA LYS A 162 25.71 1.79 12.37
C LYS A 162 26.05 0.53 13.15
N THR A 163 25.78 -0.62 12.56
CA THR A 163 26.63 -1.80 12.79
C THR A 163 27.94 -1.49 12.09
N ASP A 164 29.00 -1.36 12.89
CA ASP A 164 30.36 -1.03 12.47
C ASP A 164 30.73 -1.67 11.12
N THR A 165 30.74 -0.87 10.06
CA THR A 165 31.48 -1.22 8.86
C THR A 165 32.94 -1.07 9.23
N VAL A 166 33.63 -2.19 9.43
CA VAL A 166 35.09 -2.23 9.43
C VAL A 166 35.55 -1.57 8.12
N ASP A 167 36.21 -0.43 8.23
CA ASP A 167 36.79 0.25 7.07
C ASP A 167 37.81 -0.70 6.43
N ILE A 168 37.56 -1.11 5.20
CA ILE A 168 38.44 -1.99 4.39
C ILE A 168 39.81 -1.32 4.14
N ILE A 169 39.96 -0.05 4.52
CA ILE A 169 41.21 0.71 4.44
C ILE A 169 42.18 0.30 5.57
N ASP A 170 41.71 -0.34 6.65
CA ASP A 170 42.58 -0.80 7.75
C ASP A 170 43.28 -2.14 7.48
N ILE A 171 43.10 -2.75 6.30
CA ILE A 171 43.69 -4.05 5.92
C ILE A 171 44.62 -3.99 4.68
N LEU A 172 45.03 -2.78 4.26
CA LEU A 172 45.93 -2.58 3.11
C LEU A 172 47.28 -2.00 3.51
#